data_AF-B9EPE9-F1
#
_entry.id   AF-B9EPE9-F1
#
_cell.length_a   1.000
_cell.length_b   1.000
_cell.length_c   1.000
_cell.angle_alpha   90.00
_cell.angle_beta   90.00
_cell.angle_gamma   90.00
#
_symmetry.space_group_name_H-M   'P 1'
#
loop_
_entity.id
_entity.type
_entity.pdbx_description
1 polymer ?
#
loop_
_entity_poly.entity_id
_entity_poly.type
_entity_poly.pdbx_seq_one_letter_code
_entity_poly.pdbx_strand_id
1 'polypeptide(L)' 'MAAPIDLELKKAFAELQSKMIDTQQKAKLTDLQIDQLTRMKKHANLTHAEIKTLPDNTRMYEGVGRIKRRRTWSAL' A
#
# COMPACT_ATOMS: atom_id res chain seq x y z
N MET A 1 1.36 -35.16 -41.99
CA MET A 1 0.54 -34.01 -41.56
C MET A 1 0.71 -33.88 -40.05
N ALA A 2 1.39 -32.84 -39.57
CA ALA A 2 1.69 -32.67 -38.16
C ALA A 2 0.43 -32.28 -37.39
N ALA A 3 0.16 -33.01 -36.30
CA ALA A 3 -1.12 -33.01 -35.59
C ALA A 3 -1.47 -31.61 -35.02
N PRO A 4 -2.74 -31.16 -35.14
CA PRO A 4 -3.23 -29.87 -34.63
C PRO A 4 -3.06 -29.68 -33.11
N ILE A 5 -2.84 -30.78 -32.38
CA ILE A 5 -2.69 -30.85 -30.92
C ILE A 5 -1.41 -30.14 -30.42
N ASP A 6 -0.32 -30.14 -31.21
CA ASP A 6 0.95 -29.51 -30.80
C ASP A 6 0.86 -27.96 -30.79
N LEU A 7 -0.01 -27.39 -31.63
CA LEU A 7 -0.26 -25.95 -31.68
C LEU A 7 -1.09 -25.46 -30.48
N GLU A 8 -2.05 -26.24 -30.01
CA GLU A 8 -2.86 -25.91 -28.83
C GLU A 8 -2.05 -26.03 -27.54
N LEU A 9 -1.20 -27.04 -27.42
CA LEU A 9 -0.26 -27.18 -26.29
C LEU A 9 0.72 -26.01 -26.22
N LYS A 10 1.33 -25.62 -27.36
CA LYS A 10 2.23 -24.45 -27.40
C LYS A 10 1.53 -23.15 -27.00
N LYS A 11 0.28 -22.95 -27.42
CA LYS A 11 -0.54 -21.80 -27.01
C LYS A 11 -0.86 -21.84 -25.51
N ALA A 12 -1.26 -22.99 -24.98
CA ALA A 12 -1.55 -23.15 -23.56
C ALA A 12 -0.31 -22.91 -22.68
N PHE A 13 0.88 -23.36 -23.11
CA PHE A 13 2.14 -23.06 -22.42
C PHE A 13 2.50 -21.58 -22.45
N ALA A 14 2.27 -20.89 -23.57
CA ALA A 14 2.49 -19.45 -23.66
C ALA A 14 1.53 -18.67 -22.74
N GLU A 15 0.26 -19.05 -22.69
CA GLU A 15 -0.70 -18.45 -21.76
C GLU A 15 -0.35 -18.73 -20.29
N LEU A 16 0.11 -19.95 -19.98
CA LEU A 16 0.55 -20.31 -18.63
C LEU A 16 1.77 -19.48 -18.21
N GLN A 17 2.75 -19.31 -19.10
CA GLN A 17 3.91 -18.45 -18.85
C GLN A 17 3.49 -16.99 -18.64
N SER A 18 2.56 -16.46 -19.43
CA SER A 18 2.02 -15.11 -19.23
C SER A 18 1.37 -14.98 -17.85
N LYS A 19 0.53 -15.95 -17.44
CA LYS A 19 -0.12 -15.96 -16.12
C LYS A 19 0.88 -16.08 -14.98
N MET A 20 1.95 -16.86 -15.14
CA MET A 20 3.03 -16.96 -14.17
C MET A 20 3.76 -15.61 -14.01
N ILE A 21 4.07 -14.92 -15.11
CA ILE A 21 4.74 -13.62 -15.06
C ILE A 21 3.83 -12.57 -14.40
N ASP A 22 2.55 -12.52 -14.78
CA ASP A 22 1.58 -11.58 -14.22
C ASP A 22 1.40 -11.77 -12.72
N THR A 23 1.31 -13.01 -12.26
CA THR A 23 1.20 -13.31 -10.82
C THR A 23 2.46 -12.92 -10.06
N GLN A 24 3.66 -13.17 -10.63
CA GLN A 24 4.92 -12.77 -10.00
C GLN A 24 5.08 -11.25 -9.94
N GLN A 25 4.64 -10.53 -10.97
CA GLN A 25 4.64 -9.06 -10.97
C GLN A 25 3.66 -8.50 -9.92
N LYS A 26 2.44 -9.06 -9.85
CA LYS A 26 1.46 -8.67 -8.83
C LYS A 26 1.97 -8.93 -7.41
N ALA A 27 2.63 -10.06 -7.17
CA ALA A 27 3.24 -10.37 -5.87
C ALA A 27 4.27 -9.30 -5.46
N LYS A 28 5.17 -8.92 -6.36
CA LYS A 28 6.16 -7.86 -6.10
C LYS A 28 5.49 -6.50 -5.81
N LEU A 29 4.41 -6.16 -6.52
CA LEU A 29 3.66 -4.94 -6.26
C LEU A 29 3.00 -4.96 -4.89
N THR A 30 2.42 -6.10 -4.49
CA THR A 30 1.83 -6.24 -3.16
C THR A 30 2.87 -6.12 -2.06
N ASP A 31 4.07 -6.68 -2.24
CA ASP A 31 5.16 -6.56 -1.27
C ASP A 31 5.58 -5.09 -1.09
N LEU A 32 5.72 -4.34 -2.19
CA LEU A 32 6.02 -2.91 -2.14
C LEU A 32 4.94 -2.10 -1.43
N GLN A 33 3.66 -2.42 -1.67
CA GLN A 33 2.54 -1.77 -0.99
C GLN A 33 2.54 -2.05 0.52
N ILE A 34 2.85 -3.28 0.93
CA ILE A 34 2.99 -3.65 2.35
C ILE A 34 4.08 -2.81 3.01
N ASP A 35 5.25 -2.69 2.38
CA ASP A 35 6.36 -1.89 2.91
C ASP A 35 6.03 -0.39 3.00
N GLN A 36 5.26 0.13 2.06
CA GLN A 36 4.78 1.51 2.12
C GLN A 36 3.79 1.70 3.29
N LEU A 37 2.79 0.83 3.40
CA LEU A 37 1.76 0.91 4.43
C LEU A 37 2.33 0.72 5.83
N THR A 38 3.28 -0.19 6.01
CA THR A 38 3.94 -0.40 7.30
C THR A 38 4.74 0.82 7.74
N ARG A 39 5.44 1.50 6.82
CA ARG A 39 6.13 2.76 7.09
C ARG A 39 5.16 3.88 7.45
N MET A 40 4.07 4.04 6.67
CA MET A 40 3.05 5.04 6.96
C MET A 40 2.39 4.81 8.33
N LYS A 41 2.07 3.56 8.68
CA LYS A 41 1.51 3.19 9.98
C LYS A 41 2.47 3.52 11.13
N LYS A 42 3.77 3.21 10.97
CA LYS A 42 4.79 3.58 11.97
C LYS A 42 4.86 5.10 12.16
N HIS A 43 4.91 5.87 11.08
CA HIS A 43 4.90 7.33 11.15
C HIS A 43 3.64 7.87 11.82
N ALA A 44 2.45 7.40 11.42
CA ALA A 44 1.19 7.83 12.04
C ALA A 44 1.13 7.49 13.53
N ASN A 45 1.61 6.32 13.93
CA ASN A 45 1.66 5.90 15.32
C ASN A 45 2.63 6.76 16.14
N LEU A 46 3.81 7.10 15.61
CA LEU A 46 4.78 7.97 16.27
C LEU A 46 4.20 9.38 16.45
N THR A 47 3.66 9.98 15.39
CA THR A 47 3.01 11.29 15.47
C THR A 47 1.83 11.26 16.45
N HIS A 48 1.01 10.21 16.45
CA HIS A 48 -0.11 10.11 17.39
C HIS A 48 0.36 9.94 18.85
N ALA A 49 1.46 9.23 19.08
CA ALA A 49 2.07 9.10 20.40
C ALA A 49 2.63 10.45 20.90
N GLU A 50 3.34 11.19 20.06
CA GLU A 50 3.84 12.54 20.38
C GLU A 50 2.72 13.56 20.59
N ILE A 51 1.60 13.40 19.88
CA ILE A 51 0.40 14.23 20.09
C ILE A 51 -0.24 13.93 21.45
N LYS A 52 -0.27 12.66 21.88
CA LYS A 52 -0.83 12.23 23.16
C LYS A 52 -0.03 12.67 24.39
N THR A 53 1.26 12.95 24.25
CA THR A 53 2.08 13.45 25.35
C THR A 53 1.92 14.95 25.60
N LEU A 54 1.23 15.66 24.70
CA LEU A 54 0.96 17.08 24.85
C LEU A 54 -0.31 17.32 25.69
N PRO A 55 -0.31 18.32 26.59
CA PRO A 55 -1.47 18.63 27.42
C PRO A 55 -2.66 19.14 26.59
N ASP A 56 -3.87 18.76 27.00
CA ASP A 56 -5.16 18.91 26.30
C ASP A 56 -5.48 20.34 25.81
N ASN A 57 -4.84 21.36 26.39
CA ASN A 57 -5.07 22.76 26.07
C ASN A 57 -4.14 23.31 24.96
N THR A 58 -3.35 22.44 24.31
CA THR A 58 -2.38 22.84 23.28
C THR A 58 -3.08 23.07 21.95
N ARG A 59 -2.98 24.28 21.40
CA ARG A 59 -3.51 24.63 20.06
C ARG A 59 -2.74 23.83 19.00
N MET A 60 -3.34 22.75 18.50
CA MET A 60 -2.71 21.93 17.48
C MET A 60 -3.15 22.38 16.07
N TYR A 61 -2.19 22.46 15.15
CA TYR A 61 -2.44 22.71 13.74
C TYR A 61 -2.11 21.45 12.97
N GLU A 62 -3.14 20.77 12.46
CA GLU A 62 -2.96 19.62 11.60
C GLU A 62 -2.69 20.13 10.18
N GLY A 63 -1.47 19.89 9.69
CA GLY A 63 -1.04 20.27 8.35
C GLY A 63 -1.55 19.27 7.32
N VAL A 64 -2.78 19.44 6.85
CA VAL A 64 -3.28 18.69 5.68
C VAL A 64 -2.83 19.43 4.42
N GLY A 65 -1.59 19.18 4.00
CA GLY A 65 -0.97 19.86 2.85
C GLY A 65 -0.67 21.33 3.14
N ARG A 66 -1.19 22.26 2.33
CA ARG A 66 -0.95 23.72 2.48
C ARG A 66 -2.01 24.44 3.32
N ILE A 67 -3.06 23.74 3.75
CA ILE A 67 -4.14 24.29 4.57
C ILE A 67 -3.87 23.91 6.03
N LYS A 68 -3.71 24.91 6.90
CA LYS A 68 -3.61 24.72 8.35
C LYS A 68 -5.02 24.81 8.93
N ARG A 69 -5.60 23.67 9.33
CA ARG A 69 -6.89 23.66 10.04
C ARG A 69 -6.65 23.73 11.54
N ARG A 70 -7.27 24.70 12.21
CA ARG A 70 -7.24 24.81 13.67
C ARG A 70 -8.20 23.76 14.24
N ARG A 71 -7.67 22.82 15.03
CA ARG A 71 -8.47 21.82 15.76
C ARG A 71 -8.09 21.90 17.24
N THR A 72 -9.08 22.00 18.12
CA THR A 72 -8.91 21.80 19.56
C THR A 72 -8.92 20.30 19.82
N TRP A 73 -7.87 19.79 20.45
CA TRP A 73 -7.82 18.38 20.85
C TRP A 73 -8.76 18.17 22.04
N SER A 74 -9.56 17.11 22.01
CA SER A 74 -10.43 16.72 23.12
C SER A 74 -10.39 15.20 23.18
N ALA A 75 -9.86 14.65 24.27
CA ALA A 75 -9.87 13.22 24.55
C ALA A 75 -11.28 12.79 24.96
N LEU A 76 -12.10 12.41 23.99
CA LEU A 76 -13.34 11.67 24.18
C LEU A 76 -13.36 10.48 23.23
#